data_AF-A0A1U8MWM6-F1
#
_entry.id   AF-A0A1U8MWM6-F1
#
_cell.length_a   1.000
_cell.length_b   1.000
_cell.length_c   1.000
_cell.angle_alpha   90.00
_cell.angle_beta   90.00
_cell.angle_gamma   90.00
#
_symmetry.space_group_name_H-M   'P 1'
#
loop_
_entity.id
_entity.type
_entity.pdbx_description
1 polymer ?
#
loop_
_entity_poly.entity_id
_entity_poly.type
_entity_poly.pdbx_seq_one_letter_code
_entity_poly.pdbx_strand_id
1 'polypeptide(L)'
;MPLVWFSVLPMGIHLGIAYALVYCTEMGFKGAPLAASISLWISFLLLSVYVFFAEEFKQTWDGLSFESFRHVPTNLKLALPSAAMVCLEYWAFELLVLLAGLMPNSEVNTSLIAMCVNTEAIAYMITYGLSAAAR
;
A
#
# COMPACT_ATOMS: atom_id res chain seq x y z
N MET A 1 12.75 10.64 -9.09
CA MET A 1 11.58 11.19 -9.82
C MET A 1 10.74 10.16 -10.58
N PRO A 2 11.28 9.06 -11.14
CA PRO A 2 10.44 8.07 -11.84
C PRO A 2 9.35 7.47 -10.94
N LEU A 3 9.68 7.16 -9.69
CA LEU A 3 8.76 6.54 -8.74
C LEU A 3 7.49 7.34 -8.48
N VAL A 4 7.57 8.69 -8.45
CA VAL A 4 6.40 9.56 -8.22
C VAL A 4 5.38 9.40 -9.35
N TRP A 5 5.86 9.38 -10.60
CA TRP A 5 5.00 9.16 -11.77
C TRP A 5 4.39 7.76 -11.78
N PHE A 6 5.15 6.76 -11.35
CA PHE A 6 4.66 5.38 -11.17
C PHE A 6 3.68 5.21 -10.00
N SER A 7 3.49 6.22 -9.16
CA SER A 7 2.44 6.24 -8.14
C SER A 7 1.22 7.06 -8.58
N VAL A 8 1.44 8.25 -9.15
CA VAL A 8 0.36 9.17 -9.55
C VAL A 8 -0.48 8.61 -10.70
N LEU A 9 0.15 8.00 -11.71
CA LEU A 9 -0.56 7.50 -12.88
C LEU A 9 -1.48 6.32 -12.54
N PRO A 10 -1.03 5.27 -11.82
CA PRO A 10 -1.94 4.20 -11.38
C PRO A 10 -3.03 4.69 -10.42
N MET A 11 -2.75 5.69 -9.58
CA MET A 11 -3.77 6.32 -8.74
C MET A 11 -4.89 6.97 -9.56
N GLY A 12 -4.53 7.75 -10.58
CA GLY A 12 -5.52 8.36 -11.48
C GLY A 12 -6.36 7.32 -12.23
N ILE A 13 -5.72 6.24 -12.71
CA ILE A 13 -6.41 5.12 -13.36
C ILE A 13 -7.33 4.39 -12.36
N HIS A 14 -6.87 4.19 -11.12
CA HIS A 14 -7.66 3.54 -10.08
C HIS A 14 -8.98 4.24 -9.83
N LEU A 15 -9.00 5.58 -9.76
CA LEU A 15 -10.23 6.36 -9.57
C LEU A 15 -11.26 6.06 -10.67
N GLY A 16 -10.82 6.03 -11.93
CA GLY A 16 -11.68 5.73 -13.07
C GLY A 16 -12.23 4.29 -13.04
N ILE A 17 -11.35 3.32 -12.78
CA ILE A 17 -11.74 1.90 -12.70
C ILE A 17 -12.69 1.67 -11.51
N ALA A 18 -12.37 2.21 -10.34
CA ALA A 18 -13.21 2.08 -9.16
C ALA A 18 -14.60 2.68 -9.41
N TYR A 19 -14.67 3.88 -9.99
CA TYR A 19 -15.95 4.49 -10.34
C TYR A 19 -16.75 3.63 -11.33
N ALA A 20 -16.12 3.17 -12.40
CA ALA A 20 -16.78 2.34 -13.42
C ALA A 20 -17.28 1.02 -12.85
N LEU A 21 -16.44 0.28 -12.09
CA LEU A 21 -16.81 -1.02 -11.55
C LEU A 21 -17.84 -0.91 -10.42
N VAL A 22 -17.82 0.15 -9.62
CA VAL A 22 -18.80 0.33 -8.53
C VAL A 22 -20.15 0.85 -9.04
N TYR A 23 -20.14 1.83 -9.95
CA TYR A 23 -21.36 2.56 -10.34
C TYR A 23 -21.88 2.26 -11.74
N CYS A 24 -21.01 1.89 -12.69
CA CYS A 24 -21.41 1.63 -14.08
C CYS A 24 -21.65 0.14 -14.37
N THR A 25 -21.43 -0.74 -13.39
CA THR A 25 -21.70 -2.17 -13.50
C THR A 25 -22.55 -2.66 -12.33
N GLU A 26 -23.08 -3.88 -12.41
CA GLU A 26 -23.87 -4.51 -11.35
C GLU A 26 -23.04 -4.97 -10.14
N MET A 27 -21.72 -4.75 -10.12
CA MET A 27 -20.85 -5.28 -9.06
C MET A 27 -20.95 -4.54 -7.72
N GLY A 28 -21.38 -3.27 -7.72
CA GLY A 28 -21.52 -2.46 -6.51
C GLY A 28 -20.26 -2.50 -5.63
N PHE A 29 -20.40 -2.86 -4.35
CA PHE A 29 -19.27 -2.90 -3.41
C PHE A 29 -18.16 -3.90 -3.81
N LYS A 30 -18.48 -4.97 -4.54
CA LYS A 30 -17.49 -5.95 -5.04
C LYS A 30 -16.59 -5.35 -6.11
N GLY A 31 -17.03 -4.27 -6.76
CA GLY A 31 -16.25 -3.54 -7.75
C GLY A 31 -15.02 -2.88 -7.14
N ALA A 32 -15.06 -2.44 -5.88
CA ALA A 32 -13.95 -1.76 -5.21
C ALA A 32 -12.69 -2.65 -5.04
N PRO A 33 -12.77 -3.86 -4.44
CA PRO A 33 -11.59 -4.74 -4.33
C PRO A 33 -11.11 -5.23 -5.70
N LEU A 34 -12.01 -5.44 -6.68
CA LEU A 34 -11.61 -5.79 -8.03
C LEU A 34 -10.84 -4.65 -8.71
N ALA A 35 -11.32 -3.40 -8.57
CA ALA A 35 -10.63 -2.22 -9.05
C ALA A 35 -9.24 -2.08 -8.42
N ALA A 36 -9.12 -2.30 -7.12
CA ALA A 36 -7.83 -2.29 -6.42
C ALA A 36 -6.88 -3.36 -6.99
N SER A 37 -7.35 -4.59 -7.20
CA SER A 37 -6.55 -5.67 -7.79
C SER A 37 -6.05 -5.31 -9.20
N ILE A 38 -6.94 -4.79 -10.06
CA ILE A 38 -6.57 -4.36 -11.42
C ILE A 38 -5.53 -3.24 -11.37
N SER A 39 -5.73 -2.24 -10.52
CA SER A 39 -4.79 -1.12 -10.37
C SER A 39 -3.41 -1.57 -9.89
N LEU A 40 -3.33 -2.55 -8.98
CA LEU A 40 -2.07 -3.13 -8.55
C LEU A 40 -1.33 -3.85 -9.68
N TRP A 41 -2.05 -4.60 -10.52
CA TRP A 41 -1.47 -5.22 -11.72
C TRP A 41 -0.97 -4.19 -12.72
N ILE A 42 -1.71 -3.09 -12.93
CA ILE A 42 -1.27 -1.98 -13.78
C ILE A 42 0.03 -1.37 -13.24
N SER A 43 0.10 -1.07 -11.93
CA SER A 43 1.32 -0.57 -11.30
C SER A 43 2.49 -1.52 -11.47
N PHE A 44 2.27 -2.82 -11.26
CA PHE A 44 3.29 -3.85 -11.43
C PHE A 44 3.82 -3.89 -12.86
N LEU A 45 2.93 -3.91 -13.87
CA LEU A 45 3.33 -3.95 -15.27
C LEU A 45 4.07 -2.69 -15.69
N LEU A 46 3.58 -1.52 -15.26
CA LEU A 46 4.19 -0.23 -15.57
C LEU A 46 5.60 -0.11 -15.00
N LEU A 47 5.78 -0.50 -13.73
CA LEU A 47 7.10 -0.54 -13.09
C LEU A 47 8.02 -1.59 -13.74
N SER A 48 7.49 -2.77 -14.06
CA SER A 48 8.25 -3.83 -14.73
C SER A 48 8.79 -3.33 -16.07
N VAL A 49 7.93 -2.77 -16.92
CA VAL A 49 8.33 -2.17 -18.20
C VAL A 49 9.42 -1.12 -18.00
N TYR A 50 9.28 -0.24 -17.00
CA TYR A 50 10.31 0.75 -16.72
C TYR A 50 11.67 0.11 -16.37
N VAL A 51 11.68 -0.87 -15.48
CA VAL A 51 12.91 -1.58 -15.08
C VAL A 51 13.54 -2.32 -16.26
N PHE A 52 12.74 -2.93 -17.14
CA PHE A 52 13.24 -3.66 -18.31
C PHE A 52 13.84 -2.76 -19.40
N PHE A 53 13.29 -1.56 -19.61
CA PHE A 53 13.69 -0.71 -20.75
C PHE A 53 14.54 0.50 -20.37
N ALA A 54 14.58 0.91 -19.11
CA ALA A 54 15.37 2.07 -18.70
C ALA A 54 16.88 1.78 -18.75
N GLU A 55 17.63 2.68 -19.37
CA GLU A 55 19.09 2.54 -19.51
C GLU A 55 19.82 2.61 -18.16
N GLU A 56 19.22 3.29 -17.19
CA GLU A 56 19.73 3.48 -15.83
C GLU A 56 19.96 2.15 -15.10
N PHE A 57 19.17 1.11 -15.40
CA PHE A 57 19.29 -0.20 -14.76
C PHE A 57 20.17 -1.18 -15.53
N LYS A 58 20.63 -0.85 -16.75
CA LYS A 58 21.46 -1.76 -17.57
C LYS A 58 22.76 -2.19 -16.88
N GLN A 59 23.28 -1.37 -15.96
CA GLN A 59 24.52 -1.67 -15.22
C GLN A 59 24.27 -2.28 -13.83
N THR A 60 23.05 -2.22 -13.31
CA THR A 60 22.71 -2.67 -11.95
C THR A 60 21.80 -3.89 -11.93
N TRP A 61 21.23 -4.25 -13.07
CA TRP A 61 20.28 -5.34 -13.19
C TRP A 61 20.55 -6.21 -14.42
N ASP A 62 21.04 -7.42 -14.18
CA ASP A 62 21.32 -8.43 -15.20
C ASP A 62 20.10 -9.32 -15.53
N GLY A 63 18.90 -8.88 -15.16
CA GLY A 63 17.64 -9.61 -15.35
C GLY A 63 17.24 -10.48 -14.16
N LEU A 64 16.26 -11.35 -14.38
CA LEU A 64 15.77 -12.28 -13.36
C LEU A 64 16.73 -13.47 -13.24
N SER A 65 17.29 -13.66 -12.05
CA SER A 65 18.20 -14.77 -11.73
C SER A 65 17.67 -15.59 -10.56
N PHE A 66 17.90 -16.90 -10.59
CA PHE A 66 17.64 -17.76 -9.44
C PHE A 66 18.57 -17.46 -8.24
N GLU A 67 19.67 -16.76 -8.48
CA GLU A 67 20.59 -16.31 -7.43
C GLU A 67 19.91 -15.39 -6.42
N SER A 68 18.98 -14.54 -6.86
CA SER A 68 18.21 -13.64 -5.98
C SER A 68 17.45 -14.40 -4.89
N PHE A 69 17.00 -15.63 -5.16
CA PHE A 69 16.31 -16.46 -4.16
C PHE A 69 17.24 -16.96 -3.05
N ARG A 70 18.56 -17.01 -3.27
CA ARG A 70 19.53 -17.38 -2.22
C ARG A 70 19.61 -16.37 -1.10
N HIS A 71 19.26 -15.11 -1.38
CA HIS A 71 19.24 -14.04 -0.38
C HIS A 71 17.94 -13.97 0.42
N VAL A 72 16.88 -14.68 0.00
CA VAL A 72 15.59 -14.66 0.69
C VAL A 72 15.71 -15.07 2.17
N PRO A 73 16.38 -16.16 2.56
CA PRO A 73 16.53 -16.53 3.97
C PRO A 73 17.25 -15.47 4.79
N THR A 74 18.30 -14.86 4.23
CA THR A 74 19.05 -13.79 4.90
C THR A 74 18.20 -12.54 5.07
N ASN A 75 17.45 -12.15 4.03
CA ASN A 75 16.57 -10.99 4.06
C ASN A 75 15.38 -11.20 5.03
N LEU A 76 14.88 -12.43 5.17
CA LEU A 76 13.82 -12.75 6.13
C LEU A 76 14.20 -12.43 7.57
N LYS A 77 15.49 -12.49 7.93
CA LYS A 77 15.96 -12.12 9.28
C LYS A 77 15.65 -10.67 9.63
N LEU A 78 15.61 -9.78 8.64
CA LEU A 78 15.24 -8.37 8.80
C LEU A 78 13.76 -8.15 8.49
N ALA A 79 13.25 -8.78 7.42
CA ALA A 79 11.88 -8.60 6.98
C ALA A 79 10.85 -9.11 8.00
N LEU A 80 11.12 -10.21 8.71
CA LEU A 80 10.18 -10.75 9.71
C LEU A 80 9.99 -9.81 10.91
N PRO A 81 11.04 -9.32 11.59
CA PRO A 81 10.89 -8.30 12.63
C PRO A 81 10.22 -7.02 12.12
N SER A 82 10.58 -6.53 10.93
CA SER A 82 9.95 -5.34 10.34
C SER A 82 8.47 -5.56 10.05
N ALA A 83 8.10 -6.71 9.47
CA ALA A 83 6.70 -7.06 9.22
C ALA A 83 5.93 -7.21 10.53
N ALA A 84 6.53 -7.84 11.55
CA ALA A 84 5.89 -7.99 12.86
C ALA A 84 5.64 -6.62 13.52
N MET A 85 6.61 -5.69 13.45
CA MET A 85 6.46 -4.33 13.98
C MET A 85 5.27 -3.62 13.33
N VAL A 86 5.19 -3.63 12.00
CA VAL A 86 4.08 -3.01 11.25
C VAL A 86 2.77 -3.72 11.57
N CYS A 87 2.71 -5.05 11.51
CA CYS A 87 1.47 -5.79 11.80
C CYS A 87 0.95 -5.52 13.23
N LEU A 88 1.83 -5.48 14.23
CA LEU A 88 1.44 -5.19 15.61
C LEU A 88 0.90 -3.77 15.78
N GLU A 89 1.48 -2.80 15.07
CA GLU A 89 0.98 -1.43 15.03
C GLU A 89 -0.44 -1.36 14.43
N TYR A 90 -0.65 -1.97 13.26
CA TYR A 90 -1.98 -2.01 12.64
C TYR A 90 -2.99 -2.77 13.51
N TRP A 91 -2.61 -3.89 14.11
CA TRP A 91 -3.48 -4.63 15.03
C TRP A 91 -3.85 -3.81 16.27
N ALA A 92 -2.93 -3.00 16.81
CA ALA A 92 -3.26 -2.10 17.91
C ALA A 92 -4.35 -1.08 17.50
N PHE A 93 -4.28 -0.50 16.30
CA PHE A 93 -5.33 0.39 15.79
C PHE A 93 -6.67 -0.34 15.61
N GLU A 94 -6.67 -1.54 15.05
CA GLU A 94 -7.89 -2.36 14.90
C GLU A 94 -8.50 -2.72 16.27
N LEU A 95 -7.67 -3.06 17.26
CA LEU A 95 -8.14 -3.31 18.62
C LEU A 95 -8.75 -2.05 19.26
N LEU A 96 -8.17 -0.87 19.04
CA LEU A 96 -8.74 0.39 19.54
C LEU A 96 -10.12 0.66 18.93
N VAL A 97 -10.27 0.47 17.62
CA VAL A 97 -11.55 0.61 16.92
C VAL A 97 -12.57 -0.40 17.43
N LEU A 98 -12.17 -1.66 17.64
CA LEU A 98 -13.01 -2.72 18.17
C LEU A 98 -13.48 -2.41 19.60
N LEU A 99 -12.57 -1.98 20.48
CA LEU A 99 -12.89 -1.59 21.85
C LEU A 99 -13.85 -0.39 21.88
N ALA A 100 -13.66 0.59 20.98
CA ALA A 100 -14.58 1.72 20.86
C ALA A 100 -16.00 1.29 20.47
N GLY A 101 -16.12 0.26 19.63
CA GLY A 101 -17.40 -0.35 19.26
C GLY A 101 -18.12 -1.06 20.41
N LEU A 102 -17.41 -1.42 21.48
CA LEU A 102 -17.97 -2.08 22.67
C LEU A 102 -18.36 -1.10 23.79
N MET A 103 -18.00 0.19 23.67
CA MET A 103 -18.30 1.19 24.69
C MET A 103 -19.75 1.73 24.61
N PRO A 104 -20.31 2.30 25.69
CA PRO A 104 -21.56 3.05 25.64
C PRO A 104 -21.44 4.21 24.64
N ASN A 105 -22.47 4.44 23.81
CA ASN A 105 -22.41 5.33 22.64
C ASN A 105 -21.37 4.90 21.59
N SER A 106 -21.37 3.60 21.26
CA SER A 106 -20.41 2.98 20.32
C SER A 106 -20.29 3.71 18.98
N GLU A 107 -21.39 4.18 18.40
CA GLU A 107 -21.37 4.96 17.14
C GLU A 107 -20.48 6.20 17.26
N VAL A 108 -20.63 6.98 18.34
CA VAL A 108 -19.85 8.19 18.58
C VAL A 108 -18.39 7.83 18.85
N ASN A 109 -18.14 6.86 19.73
CA ASN A 109 -16.78 6.50 20.12
C ASN A 109 -15.99 5.88 18.96
N THR A 110 -16.58 4.97 18.19
CA THR A 110 -15.96 4.38 17.01
C THR A 110 -15.67 5.45 15.96
N SER A 111 -16.61 6.37 15.72
CA SER A 111 -16.40 7.47 14.78
C SER A 111 -15.26 8.40 15.22
N LEU A 112 -15.18 8.73 16.52
CA LEU A 112 -14.09 9.53 17.09
C LEU A 112 -12.74 8.84 16.92
N ILE A 113 -12.62 7.56 17.27
CA ILE A 113 -11.38 6.80 17.10
C ILE A 113 -11.00 6.70 15.63
N ALA A 114 -11.95 6.44 14.73
CA ALA A 114 -11.69 6.40 13.30
C ALA A 114 -11.16 7.75 12.77
N MET A 115 -11.72 8.89 13.22
CA MET A 115 -11.19 10.22 12.85
C MET A 115 -9.77 10.44 13.39
N CYS A 116 -9.49 10.03 14.63
CA CYS A 116 -8.15 10.12 15.20
C CYS A 116 -7.13 9.30 14.40
N VAL A 117 -7.44 8.04 14.09
CA VAL A 117 -6.56 7.15 13.30
C VAL A 117 -6.34 7.69 11.89
N ASN A 118 -7.38 8.21 11.22
CA ASN A 118 -7.22 8.82 9.90
C ASN A 118 -6.33 10.07 9.94
N THR A 119 -6.49 10.91 10.97
CA THR A 119 -5.67 12.11 11.14
C THR A 119 -4.21 11.76 11.40
N GLU A 120 -3.98 10.77 12.26
CA GLU A 120 -2.66 10.22 12.56
C GLU A 120 -2.00 9.64 11.30
N ALA A 121 -2.72 8.83 10.52
CA ALA A 121 -2.23 8.27 9.27
C ALA A 121 -1.82 9.35 8.26
N ILE A 122 -2.60 10.43 8.10
CA ILE A 122 -2.25 11.55 7.21
C ILE A 122 -0.95 12.22 7.67
N ALA A 123 -0.80 12.47 8.98
CA ALA A 123 0.40 13.06 9.54
C ALA A 123 1.62 12.14 9.40
N TYR A 124 1.41 10.83 9.60
CA TYR A 124 2.43 9.79 9.47
C TYR A 124 2.98 9.71 8.03
N MET A 125 2.16 9.89 7.00
CA MET A 125 2.64 9.84 5.61
C MET A 125 3.74 10.88 5.32
N ILE A 126 3.71 12.04 6.00
CA ILE A 126 4.73 13.08 5.86
C ILE A 126 6.05 12.61 6.48
N THR A 127 6.01 12.13 7.73
CA THR A 127 7.21 11.68 8.45
C THR A 127 7.80 10.42 7.81
N TYR A 128 6.95 9.50 7.33
CA TYR A 128 7.35 8.32 6.58
C TYR A 128 8.10 8.70 5.29
N GLY A 129 7.57 9.65 4.51
CA GLY A 129 8.24 10.16 3.32
C GLY A 129 9.62 10.76 3.62
N LEU A 130 9.73 11.55 4.70
CA LEU A 130 11.02 12.09 5.15
C LEU A 130 11.99 10.99 5.60
N SER A 131 11.50 9.99 6.34
CA SER A 131 12.31 8.85 6.78
C SER A 131 12.83 8.02 5.61
N ALA A 132 12.04 7.86 4.54
CA ALA A 132 12.46 7.14 3.34
C ALA A 132 13.45 7.94 2.48
N ALA A 133 13.43 9.28 2.59
CA ALA A 133 14.37 10.17 1.88
C ALA A 133 15.70 10.33 2.60
N ALA A 134 15.73 10.18 3.94
CA ALA A 134 16.94 10.21 4.73
C ALA A 134 17.85 9.02 4.36
N ARG A 135 19.10 9.33 3.99
CA ARG A 135 20.15 8.34 3.65
C ARG A 135 20.81 7.77 4.89
#